data_AF-A0A9W6WB64-F1
#
_entry.id   AF-A0A9W6WB64-F1
#
_cell.length_a   1.000
_cell.length_b   1.000
_cell.length_c   1.000
_cell.angle_alpha   90.00
_cell.angle_beta   90.00
_cell.angle_gamma   90.00
#
_symmetry.space_group_name_H-M   'P 1'
#
loop_
_entity.id
_entity.type
_entity.pdbx_description
1 polymer ?
#
loop_
_entity_poly.entity_id
_entity_poly.type
_entity_poly.pdbx_seq_one_letter_code
_entity_poly.pdbx_strand_id
1 'polypeptide(L)'
;MVDIELDVPAPLRDCLTYCEDECVLDCCGIAAVSTNPTLIAAWRDQAGPVAVAEARRQIAELTGVVQDRSRKVMSRRLNHYAHDEPSRRALLDFLAAIDAGLTAVGRR
;
A
#
# COMPACT_ATOMS: atom_id res chain seq x y z
N MET A 1 0.94 19.38 -15.62
CA MET A 1 1.04 18.09 -14.89
C MET A 1 1.88 18.36 -13.67
N VAL A 2 1.37 18.09 -12.47
CA VAL A 2 2.04 18.39 -11.20
C VAL A 2 2.54 17.09 -10.59
N ASP A 3 3.79 17.08 -10.14
CA ASP A 3 4.34 15.98 -9.35
C ASP A 3 3.88 16.12 -7.91
N ILE A 4 3.33 15.04 -7.35
CA ILE A 4 2.91 14.97 -5.96
C ILE A 4 3.60 13.80 -5.26
N GLU A 5 4.12 14.08 -4.07
CA GLU A 5 4.63 13.05 -3.17
C GLU A 5 3.45 12.48 -2.37
N LEU A 6 3.22 11.18 -2.50
CA LEU A 6 2.26 10.45 -1.67
C LEU A 6 2.89 10.15 -0.32
N ASP A 7 2.34 10.79 0.71
CA ASP A 7 2.52 10.35 2.08
C ASP A 7 1.58 9.17 2.38
N VAL A 8 2.07 8.20 3.15
CA VAL A 8 1.28 7.04 3.59
C VAL A 8 1.07 7.18 5.09
N PRO A 9 -0.14 7.58 5.54
CA PRO A 9 -0.42 7.75 6.96
C PRO A 9 -0.54 6.42 7.70
N ALA A 10 -0.35 6.46 9.03
CA ALA A 10 -0.74 5.34 9.89
C ALA A 10 -2.27 5.28 10.02
N PRO A 11 -2.90 4.09 10.07
CA PRO A 11 -2.30 2.77 10.27
C PRO A 11 -1.90 2.03 8.98
N LEU A 12 -2.23 2.54 7.78
CA LEU A 12 -1.85 1.89 6.52
C LEU A 12 -0.33 1.73 6.43
N ARG A 13 0.41 2.76 6.82
CA ARG A 13 1.88 2.74 6.92
C ARG A 13 2.40 1.53 7.70
N ASP A 14 1.78 1.25 8.83
CA ASP A 14 2.20 0.20 9.76
C ASP A 14 1.87 -1.17 9.18
N CYS A 15 0.75 -1.30 8.44
CA CYS A 15 0.44 -2.49 7.64
C CYS A 15 1.52 -2.76 6.60
N LEU A 16 1.95 -1.72 5.87
CA LEU A 16 2.97 -1.88 4.83
C LEU A 16 4.32 -2.28 5.44
N THR A 17 4.73 -1.66 6.55
CA THR A 17 5.96 -2.07 7.26
C THR A 17 5.87 -3.48 7.82
N TYR A 18 4.72 -3.90 8.33
CA TYR A 18 4.54 -5.28 8.76
C TYR A 18 4.71 -6.27 7.60
N CYS A 19 4.33 -5.85 6.39
CA CYS A 19 4.45 -6.65 5.17
C CYS A 19 5.77 -6.41 4.42
N GLU A 20 6.70 -5.61 4.94
CA GLU A 20 8.02 -5.43 4.32
C GLU A 20 8.82 -6.72 4.52
N ASP A 21 9.27 -7.33 3.41
CA ASP A 21 10.19 -8.45 3.47
C ASP A 21 11.59 -7.91 3.83
N GLU A 22 12.05 -8.16 5.06
CA GLU A 22 13.40 -7.79 5.58
C GLU A 22 14.52 -8.10 4.56
N CYS A 23 14.35 -9.17 3.79
CA CYS A 23 15.35 -9.69 2.85
C CYS A 23 15.77 -8.69 1.76
N VAL A 24 14.95 -7.71 1.37
CA VAL A 24 15.29 -6.77 0.28
C VAL A 24 15.74 -5.40 0.79
N LEU A 25 15.29 -4.98 1.97
CA LEU A 25 15.72 -3.71 2.55
C LEU A 25 17.18 -3.78 2.99
N ASP A 26 17.56 -4.84 3.70
CA ASP A 26 18.93 -5.02 4.20
C ASP A 26 19.92 -5.46 3.09
N CYS A 27 19.43 -6.13 2.05
CA CYS A 27 20.24 -6.61 0.93
C CYS A 27 20.38 -5.58 -0.20
N CYS A 28 19.30 -4.87 -0.54
CA CYS A 28 19.22 -4.01 -1.74
C CYS A 28 18.78 -2.57 -1.44
N GLY A 29 18.43 -2.22 -0.20
CA GLY A 29 17.92 -0.89 0.15
C GLY A 29 16.52 -0.60 -0.41
N ILE A 30 15.79 -1.63 -0.86
CA ILE A 30 14.45 -1.49 -1.45
C ILE A 30 13.43 -1.96 -0.42
N ALA A 31 12.51 -1.07 -0.04
CA ALA A 31 11.32 -1.43 0.72
C ALA A 31 10.37 -2.24 -0.17
N ALA A 32 10.63 -3.54 -0.31
CA ALA A 32 9.76 -4.45 -1.04
C ALA A 32 8.61 -4.88 -0.11
N VAL A 33 7.46 -4.24 -0.29
CA VAL A 33 6.25 -4.61 0.45
C VAL A 33 5.62 -5.85 -0.20
N SER A 34 5.49 -6.92 0.58
CA SER A 34 4.80 -8.14 0.19
C SER A 34 3.29 -7.92 0.14
N THR A 35 2.66 -8.29 -0.96
CA THR A 35 1.19 -8.33 -1.07
C THR A 35 0.63 -9.71 -0.68
N ASN A 36 1.39 -10.51 0.07
CA ASN A 36 0.99 -11.84 0.53
C ASN A 36 -0.26 -11.74 1.43
N PRO A 37 -1.39 -12.34 1.03
CA PRO A 37 -2.63 -12.29 1.81
C PRO A 37 -2.50 -12.81 3.24
N THR A 38 -1.60 -13.77 3.49
CA THR A 38 -1.37 -14.32 4.83
C THR A 38 -0.70 -13.31 5.76
N LEU A 39 0.25 -12.53 5.27
CA LEU A 39 0.91 -11.47 6.07
C LEU A 39 -0.07 -10.33 6.36
N ILE A 40 -0.82 -9.91 5.36
CA ILE A 40 -1.82 -8.85 5.50
C ILE A 40 -2.92 -9.28 6.49
N ALA A 41 -3.38 -10.54 6.41
CA ALA A 41 -4.34 -11.09 7.36
C ALA A 41 -3.78 -11.16 8.80
N ALA A 42 -2.51 -11.51 8.96
CA ALA A 42 -1.85 -11.52 10.26
C ALA A 42 -1.77 -10.10 10.87
N TRP A 43 -1.42 -9.09 10.07
CA TRP A 43 -1.47 -7.70 10.52
C TRP A 43 -2.89 -7.28 10.90
N ARG A 44 -3.87 -7.57 10.04
CA ARG A 44 -5.29 -7.25 10.27
C ARG A 44 -5.77 -7.80 11.61
N ASP A 45 -5.44 -9.05 11.91
CA ASP A 45 -5.85 -9.71 13.15
C ASP A 45 -5.19 -9.08 14.39
N GLN A 46 -3.96 -8.54 14.27
CA GLN A 46 -3.26 -7.83 15.35
C GLN A 46 -3.73 -6.39 15.53
N ALA A 47 -3.94 -5.66 14.43
CA ALA A 47 -4.27 -4.23 14.44
C ALA A 47 -5.72 -3.95 14.92
N GLY A 48 -6.61 -4.93 14.73
CA GLY A 48 -8.00 -4.85 15.16
C GLY A 48 -8.89 -4.03 14.23
N PRO A 49 -10.22 -4.09 14.43
CA PRO A 49 -11.19 -3.64 13.43
C PRO A 49 -11.16 -2.13 13.15
N VAL A 50 -10.82 -1.30 14.14
CA VAL A 50 -10.73 0.17 13.97
C VAL A 50 -9.55 0.54 13.07
N ALA A 51 -8.37 -0.01 13.33
CA ALA A 51 -7.19 0.25 12.53
C ALA A 51 -7.35 -0.27 11.10
N VAL A 52 -8.00 -1.43 10.93
CA VAL A 52 -8.31 -2.00 9.61
C VAL A 52 -9.26 -1.09 8.83
N ALA A 53 -10.34 -0.62 9.44
CA ALA A 53 -11.28 0.29 8.79
C ALA A 53 -10.59 1.60 8.33
N GLU A 54 -9.71 2.14 9.19
CA GLU A 54 -8.96 3.36 8.88
C GLU A 54 -7.90 3.14 7.79
N ALA A 55 -7.16 2.03 7.81
CA ALA A 55 -6.22 1.68 6.74
C ALA A 55 -6.93 1.57 5.38
N ARG A 56 -8.13 0.98 5.35
CA ARG A 56 -8.94 0.89 4.13
C ARG A 56 -9.42 2.25 3.64
N ARG A 57 -9.82 3.14 4.54
CA ARG A 57 -10.16 4.54 4.20
C ARG A 57 -8.96 5.23 3.54
N GLN A 58 -7.78 5.06 4.10
CA GLN A 58 -6.53 5.63 3.56
C GLN A 58 -6.19 5.05 2.17
N ILE A 59 -6.39 3.73 1.96
CA ILE A 59 -6.23 3.13 0.62
C ILE A 59 -7.18 3.77 -0.39
N ALA A 60 -8.44 4.01 -0.03
CA ALA A 60 -9.41 4.64 -0.93
C ALA A 60 -9.00 6.08 -1.31
N GLU A 61 -8.50 6.86 -0.34
CA GLU A 61 -7.99 8.21 -0.58
C GLU A 61 -6.77 8.21 -1.52
N LEU A 62 -5.79 7.34 -1.24
CA LEU A 62 -4.61 7.19 -2.09
C LEU A 62 -4.99 6.73 -3.51
N THR A 63 -5.94 5.80 -3.62
CA THR A 63 -6.47 5.33 -4.90
C THR A 63 -7.07 6.48 -5.70
N GLY A 64 -7.88 7.35 -5.06
CA GLY A 64 -8.45 8.53 -5.72
C GLY A 64 -7.38 9.50 -6.23
N VAL A 65 -6.32 9.71 -5.45
CA VAL A 65 -5.17 10.55 -5.85
C VAL A 65 -4.41 9.93 -7.03
N VAL A 66 -4.19 8.61 -7.02
CA VAL A 66 -3.49 7.88 -8.09
C VAL A 66 -4.34 7.77 -9.36
N GLN A 67 -5.67 7.79 -9.27
CA GLN A 67 -6.55 7.78 -10.44
C GLN A 67 -6.60 9.15 -11.16
N ASP A 68 -6.28 10.24 -10.46
CA ASP A 68 -6.23 11.58 -11.07
C ASP A 68 -5.07 11.68 -12.09
N ARG A 69 -5.44 11.62 -13.38
CA ARG A 69 -4.51 11.70 -14.51
C ARG A 69 -3.88 13.07 -14.72
N SER A 70 -4.35 14.11 -14.03
CA SER A 70 -3.72 15.43 -14.06
C SER A 70 -2.42 15.49 -13.23
N ARG A 71 -2.19 14.48 -12.38
CA ARG A 71 -1.08 14.37 -11.43
C ARG A 71 -0.14 13.23 -11.79
N LYS A 72 1.15 13.47 -11.61
CA LYS A 72 2.18 12.42 -11.54
C LYS A 72 2.43 12.12 -10.08
N VAL A 73 2.45 10.85 -9.75
CA VAL A 73 2.52 10.41 -8.36
C VAL A 73 3.86 9.77 -8.09
N MET A 74 4.55 10.22 -7.06
CA MET A 74 5.74 9.55 -6.53
C MET A 74 5.53 9.16 -5.08
N SER A 75 6.11 8.05 -4.66
CA SER A 75 6.23 7.68 -3.26
C SER A 75 7.63 7.15 -3.03
N ARG A 76 8.43 7.89 -2.24
CA ARG A 76 9.77 7.43 -1.83
C ARG A 76 9.69 6.16 -0.99
N ARG A 77 8.67 6.07 -0.14
CA ARG A 77 8.42 4.91 0.72
C ARG A 77 8.10 3.65 -0.07
N LEU A 78 7.20 3.74 -1.05
CA LEU A 78 6.87 2.60 -1.92
C LEU A 78 7.90 2.38 -3.03
N ASN A 79 8.96 3.19 -3.07
CA ASN A 79 9.92 3.27 -4.18
C ASN A 79 9.22 3.29 -5.56
N HIS A 80 8.16 4.09 -5.68
CA HIS A 80 7.28 4.08 -6.85
C HIS A 80 7.17 5.46 -7.51
N TYR A 81 7.17 5.48 -8.84
CA TYR A 81 6.93 6.69 -9.64
C TYR A 81 5.97 6.41 -10.81
N ALA A 82 4.73 6.85 -10.67
CA ALA A 82 3.67 6.72 -11.66
C ALA A 82 3.75 7.84 -12.72
N HIS A 83 4.71 7.71 -13.63
CA HIS A 83 4.98 8.67 -14.70
C HIS A 83 4.25 8.34 -16.00
N ASP A 84 3.75 7.13 -16.13
CA ASP A 84 2.98 6.61 -17.27
C ASP A 84 1.79 5.75 -16.79
N GLU A 85 0.95 5.29 -17.72
CA GLU A 85 -0.23 4.48 -17.39
C GLU A 85 0.14 3.08 -16.84
N PRO A 86 1.17 2.37 -17.35
CA PRO A 86 1.62 1.12 -16.76
C PRO A 86 2.06 1.25 -15.29
N SER A 87 2.88 2.25 -14.97
CA SER A 87 3.34 2.48 -13.60
C SER A 87 2.18 2.91 -12.70
N ARG A 88 1.21 3.69 -13.22
CA ARG A 88 -0.01 4.01 -12.48
C ARG A 88 -0.84 2.78 -12.19
N ARG A 89 -1.04 1.91 -13.18
CA ARG A 89 -1.77 0.64 -13.03
C ARG A 89 -1.10 -0.25 -11.98
N ALA A 90 0.23 -0.38 -12.01
CA ALA A 90 0.97 -1.16 -11.02
C ALA A 90 0.73 -0.68 -9.58
N LEU A 91 0.71 0.65 -9.35
CA LEU A 91 0.40 1.20 -8.03
C LEU A 91 -1.05 0.95 -7.62
N LEU A 92 -2.00 1.05 -8.55
CA LEU A 92 -3.41 0.75 -8.28
C LEU A 92 -3.62 -0.73 -7.95
N ASP A 93 -2.97 -1.63 -8.68
CA ASP A 93 -3.05 -3.07 -8.45
C ASP A 93 -2.42 -3.45 -7.11
N PHE A 94 -1.31 -2.79 -6.73
CA PHE A 94 -0.72 -2.92 -5.41
C PHE A 94 -1.69 -2.51 -4.29
N LEU A 95 -2.28 -1.30 -4.38
CA LEU A 95 -3.25 -0.81 -3.40
C LEU A 95 -4.49 -1.73 -3.30
N ALA A 96 -4.95 -2.26 -4.43
CA ALA A 96 -6.07 -3.20 -4.49
C ALA A 96 -5.73 -4.55 -3.82
N ALA A 97 -4.49 -5.05 -3.98
CA ALA A 97 -4.06 -6.28 -3.33
C ALA A 97 -4.02 -6.14 -1.80
N ILE A 98 -3.58 -4.98 -1.28
CA ILE A 98 -3.62 -4.70 0.16
C ILE A 98 -5.07 -4.66 0.67
N ASP A 99 -5.96 -3.91 0.00
CA ASP A 99 -7.38 -3.85 0.41
C ASP A 99 -8.07 -5.22 0.36
N ALA A 100 -7.74 -6.06 -0.63
CA ALA A 100 -8.22 -7.44 -0.71
C ALA A 100 -7.78 -8.28 0.50
N GLY A 101 -6.51 -8.16 0.92
CA GLY A 101 -6.01 -8.85 2.12
C GLY A 101 -6.68 -8.37 3.41
N LEU A 102 -6.96 -7.07 3.52
CA LEU A 102 -7.65 -6.48 4.67
C LEU A 102 -9.13 -6.89 4.75
N THR A 103 -9.77 -7.18 3.62
CA THR A 103 -11.19 -7.58 3.54
C THR A 103 -11.43 -9.08 3.60
N ALA A 104 -10.39 -9.91 3.40
CA ALA A 104 -10.53 -11.35 3.45
C ALA A 104 -11.13 -11.80 4.79
N VAL A 105 -12.32 -12.39 4.81
CA VAL A 105 -12.88 -12.91 6.06
C VAL A 105 -11.98 -14.05 6.55
N GLY A 106 -11.47 -13.95 7.77
CA GLY A 106 -10.61 -14.98 8.36
C GLY A 106 -11.32 -16.33 8.36
N ARG A 107 -10.91 -17.26 7.47
CA ARG A 107 -11.21 -18.68 7.65
C ARG A 107 -10.34 -19.16 8.81
N ARG A 108 -10.84 -18.98 10.03
CA ARG A 108 -10.46 -19.82 11.16
C ARG A 108 -11.20 -21.15 11.04
#